data_AF-A0A7X7E801-F1
#
_entry.id   AF-A0A7X7E801-F1
#
_cell.length_a   1.000
_cell.length_b   1.000
_cell.length_c   1.000
_cell.angle_alpha   90.00
_cell.angle_beta   90.00
_cell.angle_gamma   90.00
#
_symmetry.space_group_name_H-M   'P 1'
#
loop_
_entity.id
_entity.type
_entity.pdbx_description
1 polymer ?
#
loop_
_entity_poly.entity_id
_entity_poly.type
_entity_poly.pdbx_seq_one_letter_code
_entity_poly.pdbx_strand_id
1 'polypeptide(L)'
;PNSLAVRRAVYESCLDASFMHHGACLGVVTAGCGRDWEEVVMREDRLCNSDSLKARTLGLLLAGRTFPELDRRLRMELLSVDGATVIDHQGRVLAVGAILRIPGGSTGGGRLAAARVLATLGLGIKVSQDGSIICLHGEAAEPVFTLM
;
A
#
# COMPACT_ATOMS: atom_id res chain seq x y z
N PRO A 1 9.29 2.26 8.16
CA PRO A 1 10.52 1.86 7.41
C PRO A 1 11.72 2.73 7.84
N ASN A 2 12.91 2.13 7.98
CA ASN A 2 14.11 2.85 8.48
C ASN A 2 14.80 3.70 7.40
N SER A 3 14.52 3.46 6.11
CA SER A 3 15.01 4.29 5.00
C SER A 3 14.30 5.64 4.91
N LEU A 4 15.07 6.74 4.90
CA LEU A 4 14.56 8.09 4.68
C LEU A 4 13.88 8.24 3.31
N ALA A 5 14.48 7.66 2.27
CA ALA A 5 13.94 7.71 0.91
C ALA A 5 12.55 7.06 0.82
N VAL A 6 12.38 5.90 1.47
CA VAL A 6 11.08 5.22 1.54
C VAL A 6 10.06 6.05 2.29
N ARG A 7 10.40 6.57 3.48
CA ARG A 7 9.48 7.42 4.25
C ARG A 7 9.05 8.65 3.45
N ARG A 8 9.99 9.31 2.79
CA ARG A 8 9.72 10.50 1.97
C ARG A 8 8.79 10.17 0.81
N ALA A 9 9.07 9.10 0.06
CA ALA A 9 8.23 8.68 -1.06
C ALA A 9 6.80 8.33 -0.62
N VAL A 10 6.64 7.58 0.48
CA VAL A 10 5.33 7.28 1.08
C VAL A 10 4.59 8.57 1.44
N TYR A 11 5.23 9.46 2.20
CA TYR A 11 4.60 10.70 2.66
C TYR A 11 4.19 11.62 1.50
N GLU A 12 5.09 11.84 0.55
CA GLU A 12 4.81 12.63 -0.65
C GLU A 12 3.64 12.05 -1.44
N SER A 13 3.56 10.72 -1.58
CA SER A 13 2.50 10.08 -2.37
C SER A 13 1.14 10.14 -1.66
N CYS A 14 1.13 10.06 -0.33
CA CYS A 14 -0.10 10.26 0.46
C CYS A 14 -0.61 11.71 0.37
N LEU A 15 0.30 12.70 0.42
CA LEU A 15 -0.07 14.11 0.23
C LEU A 15 -0.58 14.38 -1.18
N ASP A 16 0.09 13.84 -2.20
CA ASP A 16 -0.33 13.98 -3.59
C ASP A 16 -1.72 13.38 -3.80
N ALA A 17 -1.99 12.18 -3.27
CA ALA A 17 -3.30 11.54 -3.33
C ALA A 17 -4.38 12.36 -2.60
N SER A 18 -4.06 12.88 -1.41
CA SER A 18 -4.96 13.71 -0.60
C SER A 18 -5.36 14.99 -1.32
N PHE A 19 -4.39 15.78 -1.79
CA PHE A 19 -4.65 17.08 -2.44
C PHE A 19 -5.31 16.94 -3.81
N MET A 20 -5.19 15.79 -4.46
CA MET A 20 -5.91 15.51 -5.70
C MET A 20 -7.27 14.82 -5.47
N HIS A 21 -7.70 14.65 -4.21
CA HIS A 21 -8.96 13.97 -3.86
C HIS A 21 -9.04 12.53 -4.43
N HIS A 22 -7.89 11.87 -4.54
CA HIS A 22 -7.78 10.49 -4.98
C HIS A 22 -7.70 9.55 -3.78
N GLY A 23 -8.65 8.62 -3.71
CA GLY A 23 -8.63 7.57 -2.70
C GLY A 23 -7.49 6.58 -2.97
N ALA A 24 -6.69 6.27 -1.95
CA ALA A 24 -5.54 5.38 -2.07
C ALA A 24 -5.38 4.47 -0.85
N CYS A 25 -4.91 3.24 -1.05
CA CYS A 25 -4.56 2.31 0.02
C CYS A 25 -3.11 1.87 -0.13
N LEU A 26 -2.29 2.12 0.89
CA LEU A 26 -0.87 1.82 0.86
C LEU A 26 -0.46 1.02 2.09
N GLY A 27 0.17 -0.13 1.88
CA GLY A 27 0.76 -0.96 2.92
C GLY A 27 2.29 -0.89 2.90
N VAL A 28 2.92 -0.77 4.07
CA VAL A 28 4.37 -0.89 4.23
C VAL A 28 4.68 -2.05 5.16
N VAL A 29 5.19 -3.14 4.59
CA VAL A 29 5.56 -4.36 5.33
C VAL A 29 6.89 -4.13 6.06
N THR A 30 6.93 -4.44 7.35
CA THR A 30 8.16 -4.33 8.16
C THR A 30 9.10 -5.52 7.94
N ALA A 31 10.38 -5.36 8.29
CA ALA A 31 11.39 -6.40 8.10
C ALA A 31 11.05 -7.73 8.82
N GLY A 32 10.32 -7.67 9.93
CA GLY A 32 9.91 -8.86 10.68
C GLY A 32 8.82 -9.69 10.01
N CYS A 33 8.07 -9.12 9.06
CA CYS A 33 6.88 -9.74 8.45
C CYS A 33 7.10 -10.08 6.96
N GLY A 34 8.34 -10.38 6.58
CA GLY A 34 8.75 -10.47 5.17
C GLY A 34 8.02 -11.53 4.32
N ARG A 35 7.41 -12.55 4.95
CA ARG A 35 6.58 -13.56 4.25
C ARG A 35 5.10 -13.50 4.63
N ASP A 36 4.75 -12.93 5.78
CA ASP A 36 3.37 -12.89 6.29
C ASP A 36 2.42 -12.12 5.36
N TRP A 37 2.95 -11.15 4.59
CA TRP A 37 2.16 -10.41 3.59
C TRP A 37 1.56 -11.32 2.50
N GLU A 38 2.16 -12.49 2.25
CA GLU A 38 1.63 -13.45 1.29
C GLU A 38 0.29 -14.03 1.76
N GLU A 39 0.04 -14.13 3.06
CA GLU A 39 -1.25 -14.59 3.58
C GLU A 39 -2.34 -13.53 3.40
N VAL A 40 -1.95 -12.26 3.29
CA VAL A 40 -2.85 -11.12 3.10
C VAL A 40 -3.12 -10.84 1.62
N VAL A 41 -2.09 -10.90 0.77
CA VAL A 41 -2.20 -10.56 -0.66
C VAL A 41 -2.47 -11.80 -1.50
N MET A 42 -3.56 -11.76 -2.28
CA MET A 42 -3.90 -12.82 -3.24
C MET A 42 -2.74 -13.13 -4.18
N ARG A 43 -2.53 -14.43 -4.47
CA ARG A 43 -1.36 -14.91 -5.23
C ARG A 43 -1.27 -14.27 -6.62
N GLU A 44 -2.41 -13.97 -7.24
CA GLU A 44 -2.54 -13.42 -8.58
C GLU A 44 -2.09 -11.95 -8.66
N ASP A 45 -2.12 -11.23 -7.54
CA ASP A 45 -1.74 -9.81 -7.45
C ASP A 45 -0.29 -9.58 -7.02
N ARG A 46 0.43 -10.65 -6.63
CA ARG A 46 1.82 -10.56 -6.21
C ARG A 46 2.72 -10.32 -7.41
N LEU A 47 3.57 -9.30 -7.37
CA LEU A 47 4.47 -8.99 -8.48
C LEU A 47 5.56 -10.04 -8.71
N CYS A 48 5.85 -10.88 -7.71
CA CYS A 48 6.73 -12.03 -7.89
C CYS A 48 6.09 -13.19 -8.68
N ASN A 49 4.76 -13.19 -8.86
CA ASN A 49 4.04 -14.21 -9.61
C ASN A 49 3.95 -13.82 -11.09
N SER A 50 4.82 -14.39 -11.92
CA SER A 50 4.84 -14.14 -13.36
C SER A 50 3.67 -14.75 -14.12
N ASP A 51 2.80 -15.54 -13.50
CA ASP A 51 1.71 -16.20 -14.22
C ASP A 51 0.54 -15.23 -14.53
N SER A 52 0.40 -14.14 -13.77
CA SER A 52 -0.65 -13.16 -14.00
C SER A 52 -0.21 -12.07 -14.99
N LEU A 53 -1.07 -11.77 -15.96
CA LEU A 53 -0.83 -10.70 -16.94
C LEU A 53 -0.63 -9.35 -16.24
N LYS A 54 -1.43 -9.09 -15.20
CA LYS A 54 -1.33 -7.88 -14.37
C LYS A 54 0.05 -7.76 -13.72
N ALA A 55 0.51 -8.80 -13.02
CA ALA A 55 1.81 -8.79 -12.34
C ALA A 55 2.96 -8.65 -13.33
N ARG A 56 2.91 -9.34 -14.48
CA ARG A 56 3.90 -9.19 -15.55
C ARG A 56 3.97 -7.77 -16.09
N THR A 57 2.82 -7.18 -16.45
CA THR A 57 2.76 -5.82 -16.99
C THR A 57 3.30 -4.80 -15.99
N LEU A 58 2.90 -4.90 -14.71
CA LEU A 58 3.41 -4.05 -13.65
C LEU A 58 4.90 -4.26 -13.40
N GLY A 59 5.38 -5.50 -13.43
CA GLY A 59 6.81 -5.82 -13.30
C GLY A 59 7.64 -5.16 -14.40
N LEU A 60 7.16 -5.20 -15.65
CA LEU A 60 7.80 -4.51 -16.78
C LEU A 60 7.76 -2.98 -16.63
N LEU A 61 6.64 -2.42 -16.16
CA LEU A 61 6.48 -0.98 -15.92
C LEU A 61 7.45 -0.46 -14.84
N LEU A 62 7.60 -1.23 -13.76
CA LEU A 62 8.52 -0.91 -12.66
C LEU A 62 9.98 -1.09 -13.08
N ALA A 63 10.26 -2.07 -13.94
CA ALA A 63 11.60 -2.36 -14.45
C ALA A 63 12.65 -2.54 -13.33
N GLY A 64 12.26 -3.20 -12.24
CA GLY A 64 13.13 -3.44 -11.07
C GLY A 64 13.32 -2.24 -10.14
N ARG A 65 12.77 -1.07 -10.46
CA ARG A 65 12.82 0.12 -9.60
C ARG A 65 11.97 -0.06 -8.36
N THR A 66 12.50 0.40 -7.24
CA THR A 66 11.79 0.54 -5.97
C THR A 66 10.86 1.74 -6.00
N PHE A 67 9.87 1.75 -5.11
CA PHE A 67 8.88 2.81 -4.99
C PHE A 67 9.51 4.22 -4.90
N PRO A 68 10.59 4.47 -4.14
CA PRO A 68 11.23 5.79 -4.12
C PRO A 68 11.93 6.21 -5.42
N GLU A 69 12.34 5.25 -6.25
CA GLU A 69 12.99 5.51 -7.54
C GLU A 69 11.98 5.81 -8.65
N LEU A 70 10.69 5.55 -8.41
CA LEU A 70 9.62 5.96 -9.31
C LEU A 70 9.41 7.46 -9.19
N ASP A 71 9.18 8.13 -10.31
CA ASP A 71 8.75 9.52 -10.30
C ASP A 71 7.38 9.67 -9.61
N ARG A 72 7.08 10.87 -9.13
CA ARG A 72 5.86 11.14 -8.36
C ARG A 72 4.59 10.79 -9.13
N ARG A 73 4.58 11.01 -10.44
CA ARG A 73 3.42 10.74 -11.29
C ARG A 73 3.17 9.24 -11.35
N LEU A 74 4.19 8.43 -11.61
CA LEU A 74 4.06 6.99 -11.64
C LEU A 74 3.62 6.43 -10.29
N ARG A 75 4.16 6.92 -9.17
CA ARG A 75 3.66 6.53 -7.83
C ARG A 75 2.17 6.82 -7.67
N MET A 76 1.71 7.97 -8.14
CA MET A 76 0.29 8.34 -8.14
C MET A 76 -0.57 7.44 -9.03
N GLU A 77 -0.09 7.08 -10.22
CA GLU A 77 -0.79 6.11 -11.08
C GLU A 77 -0.93 4.75 -10.38
N LEU A 78 0.14 4.26 -9.72
CA LEU A 78 0.07 2.99 -8.96
C LEU A 78 -0.93 3.07 -7.80
N LEU A 79 -0.93 4.16 -7.03
CA LEU A 79 -1.85 4.37 -5.92
C LEU A 79 -3.30 4.55 -6.37
N SER A 80 -3.53 4.95 -7.61
CA SER A 80 -4.86 5.15 -8.19
C SER A 80 -5.49 3.86 -8.74
N VAL A 81 -4.70 2.78 -8.87
CA VAL A 81 -5.25 1.46 -9.20
C VAL A 81 -6.11 0.97 -8.04
N ASP A 82 -7.33 0.54 -8.35
CA ASP A 82 -8.24 0.03 -7.34
C ASP A 82 -7.66 -1.18 -6.58
N GLY A 83 -7.87 -1.20 -5.27
CA GLY A 83 -7.18 -2.09 -4.34
C GLY A 83 -6.01 -1.43 -3.61
N ALA A 84 -5.10 -2.26 -3.08
CA ALA A 84 -3.97 -1.80 -2.28
C ALA A 84 -2.64 -1.85 -3.04
N THR A 85 -1.83 -0.81 -2.89
CA THR A 85 -0.39 -0.89 -3.19
C THR A 85 0.34 -1.35 -1.95
N VAL A 86 1.22 -2.34 -2.07
CA VAL A 86 1.98 -2.91 -0.95
C VAL A 86 3.46 -2.84 -1.29
N ILE A 87 4.25 -2.28 -0.38
CA ILE A 87 5.71 -2.20 -0.49
C ILE A 87 6.37 -2.85 0.73
N ASP A 88 7.61 -3.31 0.59
CA ASP A 88 8.42 -3.74 1.72
C ASP A 88 9.16 -2.58 2.40
N HIS A 89 9.87 -2.89 3.49
CA HIS A 89 10.65 -1.92 4.25
C HIS A 89 11.86 -1.34 3.48
N GLN A 90 12.26 -1.95 2.37
CA GLN A 90 13.31 -1.50 1.45
C GLN A 90 12.74 -0.66 0.30
N GLY A 91 11.41 -0.56 0.18
CA GLY A 91 10.72 0.17 -0.87
C GLY A 91 10.45 -0.68 -2.11
N ARG A 92 10.71 -1.99 -2.12
CA ARG A 92 10.33 -2.84 -3.25
C ARG A 92 8.81 -2.93 -3.31
N VAL A 93 8.26 -2.79 -4.50
CA VAL A 93 6.82 -2.96 -4.71
C VAL A 93 6.51 -4.46 -4.72
N LEU A 94 5.63 -4.89 -3.83
CA LEU A 94 5.20 -6.28 -3.68
C LEU A 94 3.91 -6.55 -4.47
N ALA A 95 3.00 -5.57 -4.48
CA ALA A 95 1.74 -5.64 -5.20
C ALA A 95 1.19 -4.23 -5.50
N VAL A 96 0.37 -4.10 -6.55
CA VAL A 96 -0.35 -2.87 -6.92
C VAL A 96 -1.79 -3.23 -7.25
N GLY A 97 -2.74 -2.44 -6.74
CA GLY A 97 -4.16 -2.71 -6.88
C GLY A 97 -4.57 -4.07 -6.34
N ALA A 98 -3.94 -4.52 -5.24
CA ALA A 98 -4.12 -5.84 -4.68
C ALA A 98 -5.48 -5.99 -4.00
N ILE A 99 -6.13 -7.12 -4.25
CA ILE A 99 -7.24 -7.60 -3.44
C ILE A 99 -6.67 -8.30 -2.21
N LEU A 100 -7.08 -7.85 -1.03
CA LEU A 100 -6.59 -8.38 0.24
C LEU A 100 -7.58 -9.39 0.81
N ARG A 101 -7.03 -10.41 1.49
CA ARG A 101 -7.79 -11.31 2.35
C ARG A 101 -8.11 -10.58 3.65
N ILE A 102 -9.36 -10.16 3.78
CA ILE A 102 -9.86 -9.47 4.97
C ILE A 102 -10.65 -10.48 5.81
N PRO A 103 -10.30 -10.68 7.09
CA PRO A 103 -11.10 -11.48 8.00
C PRO A 103 -12.54 -10.96 8.04
N GLY A 104 -13.54 -11.85 8.05
CA GLY A 104 -14.94 -11.47 8.11
C GLY A 104 -15.24 -10.61 9.35
N GLY A 105 -16.13 -9.62 9.21
CA GLY A 105 -16.57 -8.77 10.32
C GLY A 105 -15.88 -7.40 10.42
N SER A 106 -15.13 -6.97 9.39
CA SER A 106 -14.52 -5.64 9.40
C SER A 106 -15.59 -4.53 9.35
N THR A 107 -15.56 -3.61 10.32
CA THR A 107 -16.38 -2.40 10.34
C THR A 107 -15.65 -1.23 9.68
N GLY A 108 -16.36 -0.43 8.89
CA GLY A 108 -15.80 0.65 8.07
C GLY A 108 -15.47 0.20 6.65
N GLY A 109 -15.64 1.10 5.67
CA GLY A 109 -15.59 0.78 4.23
C GLY A 109 -14.32 0.04 3.77
N GLY A 110 -14.38 -0.60 2.58
CA GLY A 110 -13.37 -1.56 2.12
C GLY A 110 -11.92 -1.10 2.20
N ARG A 111 -11.65 0.20 1.95
CA ARG A 111 -10.30 0.78 2.05
C ARG A 111 -9.78 0.85 3.49
N LEU A 112 -10.65 1.14 4.46
CA LEU A 112 -10.27 1.16 5.87
C LEU A 112 -10.00 -0.26 6.37
N ALA A 113 -10.84 -1.23 5.96
CA ALA A 113 -10.63 -2.62 6.27
C ALA A 113 -9.29 -3.14 5.70
N ALA A 114 -8.98 -2.80 4.44
CA ALA A 114 -7.70 -3.13 3.82
C ALA A 114 -6.52 -2.51 4.58
N ALA A 115 -6.59 -1.22 4.93
CA ALA A 115 -5.55 -0.55 5.70
C ALA A 115 -5.36 -1.19 7.09
N ARG A 116 -6.43 -1.61 7.79
CA ARG A 116 -6.32 -2.32 9.07
C ARG A 116 -5.57 -3.64 8.94
N VAL A 117 -5.86 -4.43 7.90
CA VAL A 117 -5.14 -5.69 7.67
C VAL A 117 -3.68 -5.42 7.33
N LEU A 118 -3.38 -4.41 6.52
CA LEU A 118 -1.98 -4.05 6.21
C LEU A 118 -1.21 -3.52 7.43
N ALA A 119 -1.91 -2.91 8.39
CA ALA A 119 -1.30 -2.42 9.63
C ALA A 119 -0.73 -3.54 10.49
N THR A 120 -1.27 -4.77 10.41
CA THR A 120 -0.71 -5.92 11.17
C THR A 120 0.66 -6.34 10.66
N LEU A 121 0.97 -6.06 9.39
CA LEU A 121 2.27 -6.33 8.75
C LEU A 121 3.30 -5.21 8.98
N GLY A 122 2.84 -4.05 9.44
CA GLY A 122 3.63 -2.84 9.50
C GLY A 122 2.76 -1.60 9.52
N LEU A 123 2.67 -0.87 8.40
CA LEU A 123 1.82 0.31 8.29
C LEU A 123 0.71 0.07 7.28
N GLY A 124 -0.50 0.46 7.65
CA GLY A 124 -1.63 0.56 6.75
C GLY A 124 -2.09 1.99 6.63
N ILE A 125 -2.12 2.51 5.41
CA ILE A 125 -2.47 3.91 5.15
C ILE A 125 -3.67 3.95 4.22
N LYS A 126 -4.71 4.67 4.66
CA LYS A 126 -5.88 5.02 3.86
C LYS A 126 -5.83 6.51 3.56
N VAL A 127 -5.93 6.85 2.28
CA VAL A 127 -6.30 8.19 1.83
C VAL A 127 -7.73 8.14 1.33
N SER A 128 -8.57 9.05 1.82
CA SER A 128 -9.96 9.21 1.40
C SER A 128 -10.08 10.16 0.23
N GLN A 129 -11.16 10.05 -0.55
CA GLN A 129 -11.45 11.00 -1.63
C GLN A 129 -11.77 12.41 -1.09
N ASP A 130 -12.20 12.52 0.16
CA ASP A 130 -12.36 13.82 0.85
C ASP A 130 -11.01 14.47 1.21
N GLY A 131 -9.88 13.79 1.00
CA GLY A 131 -8.54 14.27 1.31
C GLY A 131 -7.98 13.78 2.65
N SER A 132 -8.80 13.20 3.53
CA SER A 132 -8.30 12.70 4.82
C SER A 132 -7.29 11.56 4.68
N ILE A 133 -6.24 11.59 5.49
CA ILE A 133 -5.21 10.55 5.57
C ILE A 133 -5.29 9.90 6.95
N ILE A 134 -5.46 8.59 6.97
CA ILE A 134 -5.48 7.75 8.17
C ILE A 134 -4.30 6.79 8.10
N CYS A 135 -3.46 6.78 9.12
CA CYS A 135 -2.35 5.85 9.28
C CYS A 135 -2.61 4.93 10.47
N LEU A 136 -2.44 3.63 10.26
CA LEU A 136 -2.66 2.56 11.22
C LEU A 136 -1.37 1.74 11.39
N HIS A 137 -1.15 1.24 12.60
CA HIS A 137 -0.02 0.37 12.92
C HIS A 137 -0.45 -0.69 13.95
N GLY A 138 -0.08 -1.94 13.70
CA GLY A 138 -0.46 -3.08 14.54
C GLY A 138 -1.96 -3.36 14.53
N GLU A 139 -2.45 -3.96 15.61
CA GLU A 139 -3.88 -4.28 15.80
C GLU A 139 -4.68 -3.14 16.44
N ALA A 140 -4.11 -1.93 16.48
CA ALA A 140 -4.74 -0.80 17.15
C ALA A 140 -6.12 -0.49 16.55
N ALA A 141 -7.11 -0.31 17.44
CA ALA A 141 -8.45 0.11 17.05
C ALA A 141 -8.44 1.54 16.48
N GLU A 142 -7.57 2.40 17.03
CA GLU A 142 -7.45 3.81 16.67
C GLU A 142 -6.27 4.08 15.72
N PRO A 143 -6.39 5.09 14.83
CA PRO A 143 -5.27 5.57 14.03
C PRO A 143 -4.09 6.03 14.88
N VAL A 144 -2.87 5.71 14.44
CA VAL A 144 -1.65 6.30 15.04
C VAL A 144 -1.43 7.73 14.57
N PHE A 145 -2.01 8.11 13.43
CA PHE A 145 -1.99 9.46 12.90
C PHE A 145 -3.19 9.68 11.97
N THR A 146 -3.77 10.88 12.06
CA THR A 146 -4.83 11.34 11.17
C THR A 146 -4.52 12.76 10.70
N LEU A 147 -4.66 13.00 9.40
CA LEU A 147 -4.70 14.33 8.79
C LEU A 147 -6.08 14.51 8.16
N MET A 148 -6.79 15.56 8.55
CA MET A 148 -8.15 15.88 8.09
C MET A 148 -8.11 17.09 7.18
#